data_AF-A0A7C5QK89-F1
#
_entry.id   AF-A0A7C5QK89-F1
#
_cell.length_a   1.000
_cell.length_b   1.000
_cell.length_c   1.000
_cell.angle_alpha   90.00
_cell.angle_beta   90.00
_cell.angle_gamma   90.00
#
_symmetry.space_group_name_H-M   'P 1'
#
loop_
_entity.id
_entity.type
_entity.pdbx_description
1 polymer ?
#
loop_
_entity_poly.entity_id
_entity_poly.type
_entity_poly.pdbx_seq_one_letter_code
_entity_poly.pdbx_strand_id
1 'polypeptide(L)'
;MRNNLTYKLNESGKEPNEFERVASNAYNVWVWKGFEDQADAVLRGDARGEEKVYSWIERLAERIPPGTDKVRRLEGFPCEEWNVWEIKPKPYRVAFVRICGKHILVGYIWRKKGKSTDSVEIRKACEKMVELIRKFMKEVKPCQ
;
A
#
# COMPACT_ATOMS: atom_id res chain seq x y z
N MET A 1 22.25 8.06 -3.29
CA MET A 1 22.55 6.65 -3.63
C MET A 1 21.22 6.00 -3.94
N ARG A 2 20.99 5.64 -5.21
CA ARG A 2 19.73 5.05 -5.70
C ARG A 2 19.73 3.58 -5.29
N ASN A 3 18.83 3.15 -4.41
CA ASN A 3 18.70 1.75 -4.05
C ASN A 3 18.02 0.99 -5.20
N ASN A 4 18.59 -0.17 -5.52
CA ASN A 4 18.29 -1.03 -6.66
C ASN A 4 16.90 -1.67 -6.59
N LEU A 5 15.85 -0.96 -7.00
CA LEU A 5 14.68 -1.59 -7.63
C LEU A 5 14.93 -1.63 -9.14
N THR A 6 15.93 -2.42 -9.54
CA THR A 6 16.29 -2.60 -10.93
C THR A 6 15.33 -3.58 -11.58
N TYR A 7 14.49 -3.03 -12.46
CA TYR A 7 13.53 -3.71 -13.32
C TYR A 7 14.09 -4.98 -13.97
N LYS A 8 13.60 -6.15 -13.54
CA LYS A 8 13.63 -7.36 -14.37
C LYS A 8 12.35 -7.39 -15.20
N LEU A 9 12.45 -6.95 -16.45
CA LEU A 9 11.44 -7.20 -17.47
C LEU A 9 11.38 -8.71 -17.72
N ASN A 10 10.29 -9.35 -17.33
CA ASN A 10 10.02 -10.72 -17.71
C ASN A 10 9.63 -10.77 -19.20
N GLU A 11 10.42 -11.49 -19.97
CA GLU A 11 10.14 -11.94 -21.33
C GLU A 11 8.95 -12.93 -21.31
N SER A 12 7.73 -12.43 -21.41
CA SER A 12 6.59 -13.18 -21.94
C SER A 12 5.50 -12.18 -22.29
N GLY A 13 4.88 -12.29 -23.47
CA GLY A 13 3.82 -11.40 -23.97
C GLY A 13 2.50 -11.45 -23.18
N LYS A 14 2.56 -11.44 -21.85
CA LYS A 14 1.45 -11.17 -20.94
C LYS A 14 1.47 -9.68 -20.63
N GLU A 15 0.30 -9.05 -20.58
CA GLU A 15 0.17 -7.68 -20.08
C GLU A 15 0.94 -7.54 -18.76
N PRO A 16 1.72 -6.45 -18.58
CA PRO A 16 2.53 -6.29 -17.39
C PRO A 16 1.61 -6.28 -16.16
N ASN A 17 1.77 -7.26 -15.28
CA ASN A 17 1.00 -7.38 -14.03
C ASN A 17 0.98 -6.01 -13.31
N GLU A 18 -0.21 -5.50 -12.99
CA GLU A 18 -0.40 -4.17 -12.37
C GLU A 18 0.13 -4.14 -10.92
N PHE A 19 0.47 -5.32 -10.39
CA PHE A 19 0.95 -5.54 -9.03
C PHE A 19 2.32 -6.20 -9.01
N GLU A 20 3.19 -5.71 -8.14
CA GLU A 20 4.51 -6.26 -7.90
C GLU A 20 4.62 -6.76 -6.46
N ARG A 21 5.21 -7.96 -6.29
CA ARG A 21 5.53 -8.47 -4.96
C ARG A 21 6.89 -7.94 -4.53
N VAL A 22 6.89 -7.07 -3.53
CA VAL A 22 8.10 -6.36 -3.06
C VAL A 22 8.77 -7.02 -1.86
N ALA A 23 8.03 -7.82 -1.08
CA ALA A 23 8.56 -8.54 0.07
C ALA A 23 7.75 -9.82 0.36
N SER A 24 8.41 -10.83 0.94
CA SER A 24 7.77 -12.09 1.32
C SER A 24 8.45 -12.67 2.56
N ASN A 25 7.68 -12.79 3.65
CA ASN A 25 8.08 -13.49 4.87
C ASN A 25 6.84 -14.17 5.49
N ALA A 26 6.34 -13.70 6.63
CA ALA A 26 5.06 -14.15 7.18
C ALA A 26 3.88 -13.76 6.26
N TYR A 27 4.02 -12.63 5.57
CA TYR A 27 3.07 -12.11 4.57
C TYR A 27 3.76 -11.86 3.23
N ASN A 28 2.99 -12.00 2.15
CA ASN A 28 3.37 -11.57 0.81
C ASN A 28 2.89 -10.13 0.60
N VAL A 29 3.82 -9.18 0.49
CA VAL A 29 3.49 -7.76 0.27
C VAL A 29 3.51 -7.47 -1.22
N TRP A 30 2.35 -7.02 -1.71
CA TRP A 30 2.10 -6.60 -3.08
C TRP A 30 1.86 -5.10 -3.10
N VAL A 31 2.48 -4.41 -4.07
CA VAL A 31 2.34 -2.99 -4.29
C VAL A 31 1.74 -2.78 -5.68
N TRP A 32 0.71 -1.95 -5.77
CA TRP A 32 0.18 -1.48 -7.05
C TRP A 32 1.22 -0.60 -7.76
N LYS A 33 1.50 -0.81 -9.04
CA LYS A 33 2.54 -0.05 -9.77
C LYS A 33 2.34 1.46 -9.75
N GLY A 34 1.09 1.93 -9.85
CA GLY A 34 0.79 3.38 -9.76
C GLY A 34 1.00 3.98 -8.36
N PHE A 35 1.35 3.17 -7.37
CA PHE A 35 1.77 3.66 -6.07
C PHE A 35 3.07 4.47 -6.15
N GLU A 36 4.01 4.10 -7.02
CA GLU A 36 5.29 4.82 -7.16
C GLU A 36 5.07 6.24 -7.66
N ASP A 37 4.28 6.43 -8.72
CA ASP A 37 3.92 7.76 -9.24
C ASP A 37 3.23 8.62 -8.16
N GLN A 38 2.35 7.99 -7.37
CA GLN A 38 1.68 8.66 -6.27
C GLN A 38 2.65 9.01 -5.12
N ALA A 39 3.54 8.09 -4.78
CA ALA A 39 4.57 8.26 -3.77
C ALA A 39 5.49 9.43 -4.15
N ASP A 40 5.97 9.47 -5.40
CA ASP A 40 6.79 10.56 -5.94
C ASP A 40 6.10 11.92 -5.87
N ALA A 41 4.79 11.97 -6.14
CA ALA A 41 4.01 13.20 -6.01
C ALA A 41 3.88 13.66 -4.55
N VAL A 42 3.66 12.73 -3.61
CA VAL A 42 3.41 13.02 -2.19
C VAL A 42 4.70 13.30 -1.41
N LEU A 43 5.78 12.60 -1.77
CA LEU A 43 7.08 12.59 -1.09
C LEU A 43 8.09 13.51 -1.77
N ARG A 44 7.70 14.25 -2.82
CA ARG A 44 8.60 15.11 -3.58
C ARG A 44 9.49 15.98 -2.70
N GLY A 45 10.80 15.74 -2.77
CA GLY A 45 11.82 16.48 -2.01
C GLY A 45 12.01 16.02 -0.56
N ASP A 46 11.34 14.96 -0.10
CA ASP A 46 11.47 14.39 1.24
C ASP A 46 12.05 12.97 1.22
N ALA A 47 13.35 12.86 0.92
CA ALA A 47 14.07 11.59 0.86
C ALA A 47 14.02 10.78 2.17
N ARG A 48 13.98 11.45 3.33
CA ARG A 48 13.84 10.78 4.63
C ARG A 48 12.44 10.22 4.81
N GLY A 49 11.42 10.96 4.36
CA GLY A 49 10.04 10.51 4.30
C GLY A 49 9.88 9.28 3.43
N GLU A 50 10.53 9.28 2.26
CA GLU A 50 10.54 8.19 1.30
C GLU A 50 11.14 6.91 1.89
N GLU A 51 12.37 6.96 2.40
CA GLU A 51 13.02 5.83 3.08
C GLU A 51 12.13 5.26 4.19
N LYS A 52 11.53 6.14 4.98
CA LYS A 52 10.62 5.76 6.07
C LYS A 52 9.36 5.08 5.56
N VAL A 53 8.76 5.55 4.48
CA VAL A 53 7.54 4.95 3.90
C VAL A 53 7.85 3.53 3.40
N TYR A 54 8.90 3.36 2.60
CA TYR A 54 9.26 2.06 2.04
C TYR A 54 9.69 1.06 3.12
N SER A 55 10.49 1.49 4.11
CA SER A 55 10.86 0.64 5.24
C SER A 55 9.63 0.14 6.02
N TRP A 56 8.58 0.95 6.11
CA TRP A 56 7.33 0.53 6.76
C TRP A 56 6.50 -0.42 5.91
N ILE A 57 6.50 -0.26 4.59
CA ILE A 57 5.87 -1.19 3.65
C ILE A 57 6.56 -2.56 3.72
N GLU A 58 7.89 -2.60 3.72
CA GLU A 58 8.66 -3.84 3.83
C GLU A 58 8.36 -4.59 5.14
N ARG A 59 8.27 -3.87 6.26
CA ARG A 59 7.95 -4.45 7.58
C ARG A 59 6.58 -5.13 7.64
N LEU A 60 5.65 -4.80 6.74
CA LEU A 60 4.37 -5.51 6.64
C LEU A 60 4.57 -6.99 6.30
N ALA A 61 5.67 -7.36 5.63
CA ALA A 61 5.98 -8.76 5.32
C ALA A 61 6.25 -9.59 6.58
N GLU A 62 6.80 -8.98 7.62
CA GLU A 62 7.12 -9.66 8.88
C GLU A 62 5.93 -9.72 9.82
N ARG A 63 5.22 -8.59 9.97
CA ARG A 63 4.08 -8.47 10.88
C ARG A 63 3.19 -7.28 10.53
N ILE A 64 1.90 -7.41 10.84
CA ILE A 64 0.98 -6.27 10.94
C ILE A 64 0.96 -5.86 12.41
N PRO A 65 1.48 -4.67 12.80
CA PRO A 65 1.47 -4.25 14.20
C PRO A 65 0.03 -4.20 14.75
N PRO A 66 -0.32 -5.01 15.77
CA PRO A 66 -1.67 -5.02 16.31
C PRO A 66 -1.96 -3.73 17.09
N GLY A 67 -3.10 -3.07 16.81
CA GLY A 67 -3.71 -2.10 17.72
C GLY A 67 -2.80 -0.99 18.26
N THR A 68 -1.94 -0.41 17.41
CA THR A 68 -1.03 0.68 17.83
C THR A 68 -1.43 2.01 17.20
N ASP A 69 -0.95 3.13 17.75
CA ASP A 69 -1.03 4.45 17.09
C ASP A 69 -0.48 4.47 15.67
N LYS A 70 0.32 3.46 15.31
CA LYS A 70 1.03 3.29 14.05
C LYS A 70 0.20 2.63 12.95
N VAL A 71 -0.88 1.92 13.29
CA VAL A 71 -1.75 1.18 12.36
C VAL A 71 -3.20 1.39 12.75
N ARG A 72 -4.08 1.75 11.81
CA ARG A 72 -5.50 1.99 12.10
C ARG A 72 -6.37 1.45 10.98
N ARG A 73 -7.52 0.87 11.30
CA ARG A 73 -8.54 0.54 10.30
C ARG A 73 -9.19 1.82 9.80
N LEU A 74 -9.34 1.97 8.49
CA LEU A 74 -10.06 3.09 7.92
C LEU A 74 -11.56 2.86 8.09
N GLU A 75 -12.26 3.88 8.61
CA GLU A 75 -13.70 3.85 8.89
C GLU A 75 -14.48 4.46 7.73
N GLY A 76 -15.74 4.03 7.60
CA GLY A 76 -16.65 4.50 6.57
C GLY A 76 -16.69 3.63 5.31
N PHE A 77 -17.80 3.71 4.59
CA PHE A 77 -17.99 3.01 3.34
C PHE A 77 -17.13 3.63 2.23
N PRO A 78 -16.40 2.84 1.41
CA PRO A 78 -16.37 1.37 1.40
C PRO A 78 -15.20 0.73 2.18
N CYS A 79 -14.32 1.48 2.84
CA CYS A 79 -13.15 0.93 3.54
C CYS A 79 -13.51 -0.11 4.61
N GLU A 80 -14.60 0.12 5.34
CA GLU A 80 -14.98 -0.73 6.45
C GLU A 80 -15.34 -2.15 5.98
N GLU A 81 -16.16 -2.26 4.93
CA GLU A 81 -16.57 -3.55 4.34
C GLU A 81 -15.37 -4.37 3.84
N TRP A 82 -14.40 -3.69 3.21
CA TRP A 82 -13.21 -4.34 2.64
C TRP A 82 -12.05 -4.44 3.63
N ASN A 83 -12.27 -4.07 4.89
CA ASN A 83 -11.29 -4.11 5.96
C ASN A 83 -9.96 -3.43 5.56
N VAL A 84 -10.05 -2.21 5.03
CA VAL A 84 -8.87 -1.42 4.64
C VAL A 84 -8.24 -0.78 5.88
N TRP A 85 -6.91 -0.79 5.92
CA TRP A 85 -6.09 -0.26 7.02
C TRP A 85 -5.15 0.82 6.50
N GLU A 86 -4.66 1.65 7.42
CA GLU A 86 -3.54 2.56 7.19
C GLU A 86 -2.37 2.22 8.11
N ILE A 87 -1.15 2.32 7.58
CA ILE A 87 0.06 2.51 8.38
C ILE A 87 0.44 4.00 8.41
N LYS A 88 1.08 4.45 9.50
CA LYS A 88 1.31 5.88 9.76
C LYS A 88 2.80 6.27 9.88
N PRO A 89 3.61 6.17 8.82
CA PRO A 89 4.93 6.77 8.78
C PRO A 89 4.83 8.31 8.77
N LYS A 90 4.62 8.93 9.94
CA LYS A 90 4.36 10.39 10.07
C LYS A 90 5.39 11.23 9.27
N PRO A 91 4.93 12.25 8.50
CA PRO A 91 3.54 12.73 8.37
C PRO A 91 2.66 11.94 7.39
N TYR A 92 3.21 10.94 6.70
CA TYR A 92 2.55 10.16 5.67
C TYR A 92 1.63 9.09 6.22
N ARG A 93 0.71 8.65 5.37
CA ARG A 93 -0.24 7.56 5.59
C ARG A 93 -0.26 6.70 4.34
N VAL A 94 -0.29 5.40 4.54
CA VAL A 94 -0.31 4.43 3.43
C VAL A 94 -1.44 3.45 3.68
N ALA A 95 -2.37 3.34 2.73
CA ALA A 95 -3.47 2.39 2.79
C ALA A 95 -3.03 1.02 2.29
N PHE A 96 -3.48 -0.01 3.01
CA PHE A 96 -3.26 -1.40 2.67
C PHE A 96 -4.44 -2.26 3.11
N VAL A 97 -4.49 -3.50 2.63
CA VAL A 97 -5.49 -4.49 3.02
C VAL A 97 -4.84 -5.87 3.11
N ARG A 98 -5.33 -6.69 4.05
CA ARG A 98 -4.94 -8.11 4.16
C ARG A 98 -5.97 -8.97 3.44
N ILE A 99 -5.52 -9.78 2.49
CA ILE A 99 -6.34 -10.66 1.65
C ILE A 99 -5.94 -12.11 1.92
N CYS A 100 -6.94 -12.97 2.12
CA CYS A 100 -6.79 -14.43 2.26
C CYS A 100 -5.70 -14.86 3.26
N GLY A 101 -5.61 -14.13 4.37
CA GLY A 101 -4.72 -14.47 5.49
C GLY A 101 -3.22 -14.24 5.26
N LYS A 102 -2.73 -14.25 4.02
CA LYS A 102 -1.28 -14.22 3.71
C LYS A 102 -0.85 -13.07 2.81
N HIS A 103 -1.76 -12.45 2.08
CA HIS A 103 -1.43 -11.40 1.13
C HIS A 103 -1.72 -10.03 1.72
N ILE A 104 -0.81 -9.09 1.53
CA ILE A 104 -0.99 -7.68 1.85
C ILE A 104 -0.91 -6.91 0.55
N LEU A 105 -1.94 -6.12 0.25
CA LEU A 105 -1.95 -5.24 -0.91
C LEU A 105 -1.84 -3.79 -0.43
N VAL A 106 -0.83 -3.08 -0.91
CA VAL A 106 -0.58 -1.65 -0.68
C VAL A 106 -0.96 -0.88 -1.95
N GLY A 107 -1.70 0.22 -1.81
CA GLY A 107 -2.29 0.86 -2.99
C GLY A 107 -2.55 2.36 -2.93
N TYR A 108 -2.40 3.02 -1.77
CA TYR A 108 -2.63 4.47 -1.72
C TYR A 108 -1.74 5.14 -0.68
N ILE A 109 -1.21 6.34 -0.96
CA ILE A 109 -0.43 7.17 -0.05
C ILE A 109 -0.95 8.61 -0.05
N TRP A 110 -0.96 9.23 1.14
CA TRP A 110 -1.22 10.65 1.30
C TRP A 110 -0.41 11.24 2.46
N ARG A 111 -0.32 12.58 2.49
CA ARG A 111 0.32 13.33 3.56
C ARG A 111 -0.74 13.95 4.46
N LYS A 112 -0.70 13.67 5.76
CA LYS A 112 -1.59 14.33 6.72
C LYS A 112 -1.17 15.79 6.92
N LYS A 113 -2.09 16.73 6.70
CA LYS A 113 -1.88 18.17 6.87
C LYS A 113 -2.31 18.61 8.27
N GLY A 114 -1.35 18.69 9.21
CA GLY A 114 -1.60 19.21 10.55
C GLY A 114 -2.58 18.38 11.38
N LYS A 115 -3.40 19.07 12.21
CA LYS A 115 -4.36 18.44 13.14
C LYS A 115 -5.73 18.16 12.51
N SER A 116 -6.00 18.61 11.29
CA SER A 116 -7.31 18.41 10.65
C SER A 116 -7.58 16.94 10.31
N THR A 117 -8.86 16.63 10.15
CA THR A 117 -9.32 15.35 9.61
C THR A 117 -8.96 15.26 8.14
N ASP A 118 -8.44 14.11 7.75
CA ASP A 118 -8.05 13.76 6.38
C ASP A 118 -9.18 13.00 5.67
N SER A 119 -10.44 13.34 5.97
CA SER A 119 -11.64 12.63 5.49
C SER A 119 -11.72 12.51 3.97
N VAL A 120 -11.34 13.56 3.25
CA VAL A 120 -11.30 13.56 1.77
C VAL A 120 -10.27 12.57 1.25
N GLU A 121 -9.07 12.53 1.84
CA GLU A 121 -8.01 11.61 1.43
C GLU A 121 -8.34 10.17 1.85
N ILE A 122 -8.95 9.98 3.02
CA ILE A 122 -9.46 8.68 3.45
C ILE A 122 -10.49 8.15 2.45
N ARG A 123 -11.47 8.97 2.04
CA ARG A 123 -12.46 8.56 1.03
C ARG A 123 -11.80 8.14 -0.29
N LYS A 124 -10.87 8.94 -0.81
CA LYS A 124 -10.12 8.60 -2.04
C LYS A 124 -9.33 7.30 -1.87
N ALA A 125 -8.68 7.11 -0.73
CA ALA A 125 -7.98 5.89 -0.40
C ALA A 125 -8.93 4.69 -0.40
N CYS A 126 -10.12 4.81 0.20
CA CYS A 126 -11.12 3.75 0.22
C CYS A 126 -11.59 3.36 -1.18
N GLU A 127 -11.99 4.35 -1.99
CA GLU A 127 -12.44 4.12 -3.36
C GLU A 127 -11.36 3.44 -4.19
N LYS A 128 -10.11 3.93 -4.10
CA LYS A 128 -8.99 3.35 -4.84
C LYS A 128 -8.65 1.94 -4.36
N MET A 129 -8.63 1.70 -3.05
CA MET A 129 -8.33 0.37 -2.51
C MET A 129 -9.37 -0.66 -2.95
N VAL A 130 -10.65 -0.31 -3.03
CA VAL A 130 -11.69 -1.24 -3.53
C VAL A 130 -11.48 -1.58 -5.01
N GLU A 131 -11.14 -0.60 -5.84
CA GLU A 131 -10.76 -0.82 -7.24
C GLU A 131 -9.59 -1.81 -7.33
N LEU A 132 -8.53 -1.54 -6.56
CA LEU A 132 -7.31 -2.35 -6.57
C LEU A 132 -7.54 -3.77 -6.03
N ILE A 133 -8.35 -3.94 -4.99
CA ILE A 133 -8.69 -5.27 -4.47
C ILE A 133 -9.38 -6.11 -5.55
N ARG A 134 -10.37 -5.55 -6.24
CA ARG A 134 -11.11 -6.27 -7.30
C ARG A 134 -10.17 -6.71 -8.43
N LYS A 135 -9.29 -5.82 -8.87
CA LYS A 135 -8.26 -6.15 -9.88
C LYS A 135 -7.28 -7.22 -9.39
N PHE A 136 -6.75 -7.05 -8.18
CA PHE A 136 -5.81 -7.98 -7.56
C PHE A 136 -6.40 -9.40 -7.43
N MET A 137 -7.67 -9.50 -7.00
CA MET A 137 -8.36 -10.79 -6.90
C MET A 137 -8.52 -11.48 -8.26
N LYS A 138 -8.69 -10.72 -9.35
CA LYS A 138 -8.82 -11.24 -10.72
C LYS A 138 -7.47 -11.67 -11.30
N GLU A 139 -6.44 -10.86 -11.12
CA GLU A 139 -5.12 -11.02 -11.75
C GLU A 139 -4.21 -11.99 -10.99
N VAL A 140 -4.10 -11.80 -9.67
CA VAL A 140 -3.17 -12.56 -8.82
C VAL A 140 -3.80 -13.82 -8.24
N LYS A 141 -5.15 -13.84 -8.13
CA LYS A 141 -5.92 -14.96 -7.57
C LYS A 141 -5.35 -15.47 -6.24
N PRO A 142 -5.19 -14.60 -5.23
CA PRO A 142 -4.40 -14.85 -4.00
C PRO A 142 -5.00 -15.88 -3.03
N CYS A 143 -6.13 -16.48 -3.39
CA CYS A 143 -6.91 -17.38 -2.53
C CYS A 143 -7.12 -18.76 -3.16
N GLN A 144 -6.47 -19.01 -4.31
CA GLN A 144 -6.36 -20.32 -4.94
C GLN A 144 -5.10 -21.01 -4.45
#